data_AF-A0A922Y7H7-F1
#
_entry.id   AF-A0A922Y7H7-F1
#
_cell.length_a   1.000
_cell.length_b   1.000
_cell.length_c   1.000
_cell.angle_alpha   90.00
_cell.angle_beta   90.00
_cell.angle_gamma   90.00
#
_symmetry.space_group_name_H-M   'P 1'
#
loop_
_entity.id
_entity.type
_entity.pdbx_description
1 polymer ?
#
loop_
_entity_poly.entity_id
_entity_poly.type
_entity_poly.pdbx_seq_one_letter_code
_entity_poly.pdbx_strand_id
1 'polypeptide(L)'
;MEQDLTQHKAERDARVDGLTRSILTAIEPVIAAQIRQQIGTIVAELMRDKLAATMQSVMADLHVQTQPEQQARRAQTGFTGTSTAGVIEFMRLHADRGGVLGAQILDYLQAEKGVENRETARKAVTRTREMGFIRKDAQNRWHATDKLKELPS
;
A
#
# COMPACT_ATOMS: atom_id res chain seq x y z
N MET A 1 30.37 78.26 -20.99
CA MET A 1 29.17 77.82 -20.25
C MET A 1 28.47 76.66 -20.95
N GLU A 2 28.25 76.69 -22.27
CA GLU A 2 27.62 75.58 -23.01
C GLU A 2 28.47 74.30 -23.10
N GLN A 3 29.79 74.38 -23.29
CA GLN A 3 30.68 73.21 -23.30
C GLN A 3 30.65 72.43 -21.97
N ASP A 4 30.58 73.14 -20.85
CA ASP A 4 30.57 72.58 -19.49
C ASP A 4 29.27 71.81 -19.20
N LEU A 5 28.14 72.34 -19.66
CA LEU A 5 26.83 71.67 -19.60
C LEU A 5 26.77 70.41 -20.47
N THR A 6 27.44 70.43 -21.62
CA THR A 6 27.46 69.30 -22.56
C THR A 6 28.32 68.15 -22.02
N GLN A 7 29.45 68.49 -21.40
CA GLN A 7 30.34 67.52 -20.75
C GLN A 7 29.68 66.89 -19.52
N HIS A 8 29.06 67.69 -18.65
CA HIS A 8 28.32 67.17 -17.51
C HIS A 8 27.15 66.25 -17.90
N LYS A 9 26.46 66.55 -19.01
CA LYS A 9 25.41 65.68 -19.54
C LYS A 9 25.97 64.34 -20.01
N ALA A 10 27.09 64.36 -20.75
CA ALA A 10 27.75 63.14 -21.22
C ALA A 10 28.26 62.25 -20.07
N GLU A 11 28.84 62.85 -19.02
CA GLU A 11 29.29 62.13 -17.83
C GLU A 11 28.11 61.50 -17.05
N ARG A 12 26.99 62.23 -16.95
CA ARG A 12 25.77 61.72 -16.33
C ARG A 12 25.21 60.54 -17.11
N ASP A 13 25.12 60.65 -18.43
CA ASP A 13 24.55 59.60 -19.28
C ASP A 13 25.45 58.35 -19.26
N ALA A 14 26.78 58.51 -19.30
CA ALA A 14 27.73 57.40 -19.14
C ALA A 14 27.61 56.71 -17.76
N ARG A 15 27.35 57.48 -16.70
CA ARG A 15 27.14 56.93 -15.35
C ARG A 15 25.82 56.15 -15.26
N VAL A 16 24.76 56.64 -15.91
CA VAL A 16 23.46 55.95 -15.98
C VAL A 16 23.58 54.65 -16.77
N ASP A 17 24.29 54.65 -17.89
CA ASP A 17 24.54 53.45 -18.69
C ASP A 17 25.37 52.40 -17.93
N GLY A 18 26.39 52.85 -17.21
CA GLY A 18 27.22 51.99 -16.35
C GLY A 18 26.41 51.36 -15.22
N LEU A 19 25.56 52.14 -14.55
CA LEU A 19 24.66 51.63 -13.51
C LEU A 19 23.64 50.64 -14.07
N THR A 20 23.04 50.95 -15.22
CA THR A 20 22.07 50.07 -15.89
C THR A 20 22.70 48.73 -16.24
N ARG A 21 23.91 48.74 -16.83
CA ARG A 21 24.64 47.51 -17.16
C ARG A 21 25.01 46.72 -15.90
N SER A 22 25.47 47.39 -14.84
CA SER A 22 25.81 46.73 -13.58
C SER A 22 24.60 46.08 -12.91
N ILE A 23 23.44 46.75 -12.93
CA ILE A 23 22.18 46.22 -12.41
C ILE A 23 21.73 45.00 -13.22
N LEU A 24 21.77 45.07 -14.55
CA LEU A 24 21.41 43.94 -15.41
C LEU A 24 22.32 42.72 -15.18
N THR A 25 23.64 42.94 -15.12
CA THR A 25 24.61 41.86 -14.84
C THR A 25 24.41 41.23 -13.45
N ALA A 26 23.95 42.00 -12.46
CA ALA A 26 23.68 41.48 -11.12
C ALA A 26 22.34 40.72 -11.05
N ILE A 27 21.32 41.17 -11.77
CA ILE A 27 19.95 40.64 -11.67
C ILE A 27 19.72 39.43 -12.59
N GLU A 28 20.31 39.42 -13.79
CA GLU A 28 20.18 38.31 -14.76
C GLU A 28 20.44 36.92 -14.16
N PRO A 29 21.55 36.66 -13.43
CA PRO A 29 21.81 35.33 -12.88
C PRO A 29 20.80 34.94 -11.79
N VAL A 30 20.29 35.92 -11.03
CA VAL A 30 19.30 35.70 -9.97
C VAL A 30 17.96 35.29 -10.57
N ILE A 31 17.48 36.03 -11.59
CA ILE A 31 16.25 35.70 -12.30
C ILE A 31 16.38 34.33 -12.99
N ALA A 32 17.51 34.06 -13.65
CA ALA A 32 17.75 32.77 -14.32
C ALA A 32 17.79 31.58 -13.33
N ALA A 33 18.35 31.77 -12.13
CA ALA A 33 18.33 30.75 -11.08
C ALA A 33 16.90 30.51 -10.56
N GLN A 34 16.14 31.58 -10.30
CA GLN A 34 14.77 31.52 -9.84
C GLN A 34 13.85 30.79 -10.84
N ILE A 35 13.97 31.12 -12.14
CA ILE A 35 13.20 30.46 -13.20
C ILE A 35 13.54 28.97 -13.27
N ARG A 36 14.83 28.59 -13.21
CA ARG A 36 15.24 27.19 -13.21
C ARG A 36 14.69 26.41 -12.02
N GLN A 37 14.68 27.00 -10.82
CA GLN A 37 14.11 26.39 -9.63
C GLN A 37 12.59 26.20 -9.74
N GLN A 38 11.88 27.20 -10.25
CA GLN A 38 10.44 27.14 -10.47
C GLN A 38 10.08 26.06 -11.49
N ILE A 39 10.78 26.00 -12.63
CA ILE A 39 10.59 24.96 -13.64
C ILE A 39 10.86 23.57 -13.04
N GLY A 40 11.94 23.40 -12.28
CA GLY A 40 12.26 22.13 -11.62
C GLY A 40 11.16 21.66 -10.66
N THR A 41 10.57 22.60 -9.91
CA THR A 41 9.46 22.31 -8.99
C THR A 41 8.21 21.90 -9.74
N ILE A 42 7.82 22.67 -10.77
CA ILE A 42 6.64 22.38 -11.61
C ILE A 42 6.78 21.03 -12.30
N VAL A 43 7.96 20.71 -12.85
CA VAL A 43 8.21 19.40 -13.49
C VAL A 43 8.15 18.26 -12.48
N ALA A 44 8.69 18.45 -11.27
CA ALA A 44 8.61 17.43 -10.22
C ALA A 44 7.17 17.18 -9.75
N GLU A 45 6.35 18.22 -9.63
CA GLU A 45 4.93 18.13 -9.29
C GLU A 45 4.15 17.44 -10.41
N LEU A 46 4.33 17.87 -11.67
CA LEU A 46 3.69 17.23 -12.84
C LEU A 46 4.07 15.74 -12.96
N MET A 47 5.33 15.40 -12.72
CA MET A 47 5.78 14.00 -12.76
C MET A 47 5.20 13.19 -11.59
N ARG A 48 5.08 13.78 -10.40
CA ARG A 48 4.44 13.14 -9.24
C ARG A 48 2.96 12.89 -9.51
N ASP A 49 2.24 13.87 -10.04
CA ASP A 49 0.81 13.76 -10.33
C ASP A 49 0.56 12.78 -11.49
N LYS A 50 1.38 12.81 -12.53
CA LYS A 50 1.29 11.87 -13.65
C LYS A 50 1.64 10.45 -13.23
N LEU A 51 2.64 10.27 -12.37
CA LEU A 51 2.99 8.97 -11.79
C LEU A 51 1.88 8.47 -10.85
N ALA A 52 1.31 9.33 -10.02
CA ALA A 52 0.18 8.99 -9.15
C ALA A 52 -1.06 8.60 -9.96
N ALA A 53 -1.40 9.35 -11.01
CA ALA A 53 -2.50 9.04 -11.91
C ALA A 53 -2.26 7.74 -12.69
N THR A 54 -1.02 7.50 -13.15
CA THR A 54 -0.65 6.26 -13.85
C THR A 54 -0.65 5.07 -12.88
N MET A 55 -0.15 5.23 -11.65
CA MET A 55 -0.26 4.21 -10.61
C MET A 55 -1.71 3.93 -10.25
N GLN A 56 -2.57 4.95 -10.15
CA GLN A 56 -4.00 4.75 -9.91
C GLN A 56 -4.68 4.05 -11.08
N SER A 57 -4.36 4.39 -12.32
CA SER A 57 -4.87 3.69 -13.52
C SER A 57 -4.38 2.23 -13.56
N VAL A 58 -3.09 1.98 -13.32
CA VAL A 58 -2.51 0.63 -13.30
C VAL A 58 -3.07 -0.17 -12.12
N MET A 59 -3.24 0.44 -10.95
CA MET A 59 -3.89 -0.19 -9.80
C MET A 59 -5.37 -0.45 -10.08
N ALA A 60 -6.08 0.46 -10.74
CA ALA A 60 -7.48 0.28 -11.13
C ALA A 60 -7.62 -0.82 -12.17
N ASP A 61 -6.75 -0.88 -13.18
CA ASP A 61 -6.70 -1.94 -14.18
C ASP A 61 -6.33 -3.28 -13.54
N LEU A 62 -5.35 -3.31 -12.62
CA LEU A 62 -5.07 -4.47 -11.77
C LEU A 62 -6.28 -4.84 -10.92
N HIS A 63 -7.02 -3.88 -10.36
CA HIS A 63 -8.21 -4.13 -9.54
C HIS A 63 -9.37 -4.66 -10.38
N VAL A 64 -9.55 -4.16 -11.60
CA VAL A 64 -10.58 -4.56 -12.56
C VAL A 64 -10.24 -5.91 -13.20
N GLN A 65 -8.96 -6.26 -13.36
CA GLN A 65 -8.55 -7.59 -13.84
C GLN A 65 -8.50 -8.62 -12.70
N THR A 66 -8.23 -8.21 -11.46
CA THR A 66 -8.24 -9.12 -10.31
C THR A 66 -9.64 -9.33 -9.72
N GLN A 67 -10.60 -8.42 -9.93
CA GLN A 67 -11.97 -8.60 -9.44
C GLN A 67 -12.72 -9.77 -10.10
N PRO A 68 -12.80 -9.92 -11.43
CA PRO A 68 -13.50 -11.05 -12.03
C PRO A 68 -12.73 -12.36 -11.79
N GLU A 69 -11.40 -12.36 -11.69
CA GLU A 69 -10.65 -13.58 -11.38
C GLU A 69 -10.71 -13.99 -9.90
N GLN A 70 -10.71 -13.04 -8.95
CA GLN A 70 -10.96 -13.35 -7.54
C GLN A 70 -12.43 -13.67 -7.28
N GLN A 71 -13.38 -13.02 -7.99
CA GLN A 71 -14.80 -13.29 -7.85
C GLN A 71 -15.22 -14.58 -8.57
N ALA A 72 -14.59 -14.94 -9.70
CA ALA A 72 -14.77 -16.24 -10.35
C ALA A 72 -14.12 -17.37 -9.53
N ARG A 73 -12.96 -17.15 -8.90
CA ARG A 73 -12.40 -18.09 -7.90
C ARG A 73 -13.28 -18.21 -6.65
N ARG A 74 -13.90 -17.11 -6.20
CA ARG A 74 -14.92 -17.11 -5.11
C ARG A 74 -16.27 -17.72 -5.52
N ALA A 75 -16.62 -17.74 -6.81
CA ALA A 75 -17.89 -18.28 -7.30
C ALA A 75 -17.80 -19.76 -7.67
N GLN A 76 -16.62 -20.29 -8.02
CA GLN A 76 -16.41 -21.72 -8.25
C GLN A 76 -16.11 -22.53 -6.97
N THR A 77 -15.86 -21.86 -5.85
CA THR A 77 -15.77 -22.49 -4.53
C THR A 77 -16.74 -21.79 -3.58
N GLY A 78 -17.91 -22.39 -3.40
CA GLY A 78 -18.97 -21.81 -2.58
C GLY A 78 -18.47 -21.39 -1.18
N PHE A 79 -18.77 -20.15 -0.83
CA PHE A 79 -18.83 -19.59 0.52
C PHE A 79 -17.58 -18.85 1.07
N THR A 80 -17.82 -17.59 1.41
CA THR A 80 -17.11 -16.73 2.37
C THR A 80 -17.17 -17.30 3.81
N GLY A 81 -16.69 -18.53 4.02
CA GLY A 81 -16.62 -19.20 5.32
C GLY A 81 -15.48 -20.23 5.44
N THR A 82 -14.36 -19.93 4.81
CA THR A 82 -13.21 -20.83 4.66
C THR A 82 -12.27 -20.91 5.86
N SER A 83 -12.49 -20.20 6.97
CA SER A 83 -11.60 -20.27 8.13
C SER A 83 -12.10 -21.22 9.23
N THR A 84 -13.36 -21.11 9.68
CA THR A 84 -13.95 -22.07 10.64
C THR A 84 -14.20 -23.43 9.99
N ALA A 85 -14.68 -23.46 8.73
CA ALA A 85 -14.85 -24.71 7.98
C ALA A 85 -13.50 -25.40 7.72
N GLY A 86 -12.45 -24.64 7.42
CA GLY A 86 -11.09 -25.17 7.29
C GLY A 86 -10.55 -25.76 8.60
N VAL A 87 -10.86 -25.15 9.74
CA VAL A 87 -10.53 -25.75 11.06
C VAL A 87 -11.33 -27.03 11.28
N ILE A 88 -12.63 -27.06 10.96
CA ILE A 88 -13.49 -28.24 11.10
C ILE A 88 -12.96 -29.39 10.23
N GLU A 89 -12.62 -29.12 8.97
CA GLU A 89 -12.03 -30.06 8.03
C GLU A 89 -10.68 -30.59 8.54
N PHE A 90 -9.78 -29.71 8.95
CA PHE A 90 -8.49 -30.10 9.53
C PHE A 90 -8.67 -31.04 10.72
N MET A 91 -9.61 -30.71 11.62
CA MET A 91 -9.89 -31.51 12.80
C MET A 91 -10.54 -32.84 12.45
N ARG A 92 -11.39 -32.93 11.42
CA ARG A 92 -11.90 -34.22 10.94
C ARG A 92 -10.78 -35.11 10.41
N LEU A 93 -9.81 -34.53 9.71
CA LEU A 93 -8.68 -35.26 9.13
C LEU A 93 -7.61 -35.68 10.16
N HIS A 94 -7.44 -34.89 11.24
CA HIS A 94 -6.29 -35.03 12.14
C HIS A 94 -6.64 -35.22 13.62
N ALA A 95 -7.92 -35.24 14.03
CA ALA A 95 -8.28 -35.38 15.45
C ALA A 95 -8.04 -36.76 16.04
N ASP A 96 -7.62 -37.75 15.25
CA ASP A 96 -7.37 -39.08 15.75
C ASP A 96 -6.02 -39.16 16.48
N ARG A 97 -6.10 -39.56 17.77
CA ARG A 97 -5.01 -40.09 18.61
C ARG A 97 -4.03 -39.09 19.24
N GLY A 98 -4.54 -38.02 19.86
CA GLY A 98 -3.77 -37.29 20.89
C GLY A 98 -3.83 -35.78 20.80
N GLY A 99 -4.74 -35.24 19.99
CA GLY A 99 -4.90 -33.80 19.81
C GLY A 99 -3.80 -33.17 18.98
N VAL A 100 -4.13 -32.05 18.34
CA VAL A 100 -3.26 -31.35 17.39
C VAL A 100 -2.74 -30.06 18.00
N LEU A 101 -1.53 -29.66 17.62
CA LEU A 101 -0.99 -28.37 18.05
C LEU A 101 -1.66 -27.24 17.29
N GLY A 102 -1.89 -26.11 17.98
CA GLY A 102 -2.45 -24.91 17.35
C GLY A 102 -1.63 -24.44 16.15
N ALA A 103 -0.30 -24.60 16.19
CA ALA A 103 0.57 -24.28 15.07
C ALA A 103 0.22 -25.08 13.80
N GLN A 104 -0.05 -26.38 13.93
CA GLN A 104 -0.41 -27.24 12.80
C GLN A 104 -1.72 -26.82 12.14
N ILE A 105 -2.72 -26.42 12.95
CA ILE A 105 -3.97 -25.87 12.41
C ILE A 105 -3.71 -24.57 11.64
N LEU A 106 -2.89 -23.67 12.19
CA LEU A 106 -2.59 -22.38 11.55
C LEU A 106 -1.80 -22.56 10.25
N ASP A 107 -0.83 -23.45 10.25
CA ASP A 107 0.02 -23.73 9.08
C ASP A 107 -0.82 -24.38 7.97
N TYR A 108 -1.74 -25.28 8.32
CA TYR A 108 -2.73 -25.84 7.39
C TYR A 108 -3.63 -24.77 6.77
N LEU A 109 -4.19 -23.87 7.58
CA LEU A 109 -5.06 -22.80 7.09
C LEU A 109 -4.31 -21.81 6.19
N GLN A 110 -3.04 -21.55 6.50
CA GLN A 110 -2.19 -20.67 5.71
C GLN A 110 -1.77 -21.33 4.38
N ALA A 111 -1.43 -22.63 4.40
CA ALA A 111 -0.97 -23.37 3.23
C ALA A 111 -2.10 -23.81 2.29
N GLU A 112 -3.17 -24.40 2.80
CA GLU A 112 -4.22 -25.02 1.97
C GLU A 112 -5.40 -24.10 1.66
N LYS A 113 -5.70 -23.14 2.54
CA LYS A 113 -6.85 -22.25 2.37
C LYS A 113 -6.47 -20.80 2.06
N GLY A 114 -5.17 -20.54 1.84
CA GLY A 114 -4.66 -19.23 1.45
C GLY A 114 -4.99 -18.14 2.46
N VAL A 115 -5.09 -18.47 3.76
CA VAL A 115 -5.36 -17.47 4.79
C VAL A 115 -4.15 -16.57 4.92
N GLU A 116 -4.22 -15.39 4.30
CA GLU A 116 -3.12 -14.42 4.15
C GLU A 116 -2.57 -13.91 5.50
N ASN A 117 -3.38 -13.96 6.56
CA ASN A 117 -3.01 -13.46 7.88
C ASN A 117 -3.21 -14.52 8.99
N ARG A 118 -2.12 -14.81 9.71
CA ARG A 118 -2.10 -15.72 10.88
C ARG A 118 -3.05 -15.28 11.99
N GLU A 119 -3.36 -13.99 12.10
CA GLU A 119 -4.36 -13.45 13.03
C GLU A 119 -5.79 -13.89 12.65
N THR A 120 -6.12 -13.88 11.36
CA THR A 120 -7.42 -14.36 10.85
C THR A 120 -7.58 -15.85 11.11
N ALA A 121 -6.52 -16.64 10.94
CA ALA A 121 -6.51 -18.05 11.28
C ALA A 121 -6.69 -18.29 12.79
N ARG A 122 -6.05 -17.48 13.66
CA ARG A 122 -6.26 -17.55 15.11
C ARG A 122 -7.69 -17.19 15.53
N LYS A 123 -8.29 -16.17 14.91
CA LYS A 123 -9.70 -15.81 15.13
C LYS A 123 -10.62 -16.96 14.73
N ALA A 124 -10.30 -17.65 13.63
CA ALA A 124 -11.05 -18.82 13.20
C ALA A 124 -11.00 -19.96 14.20
N VAL A 125 -9.82 -20.33 14.69
CA VAL A 125 -9.65 -21.37 15.73
C VAL A 125 -10.42 -21.00 17.00
N THR A 126 -10.35 -19.72 17.40
CA THR A 126 -11.08 -19.21 18.57
C THR A 126 -12.58 -19.32 18.38
N ARG A 127 -13.10 -18.91 17.22
CA ARG A 127 -14.52 -19.02 16.88
C ARG A 127 -14.98 -20.48 16.82
N THR A 128 -14.19 -21.39 16.24
CA THR A 128 -14.51 -22.83 16.20
C THR A 128 -14.58 -23.43 17.60
N ARG A 129 -13.74 -22.95 18.53
CA ARG A 129 -13.81 -23.30 19.96
C ARG A 129 -15.06 -22.75 20.62
N GLU A 130 -15.38 -21.47 20.42
CA GLU A 130 -16.58 -20.82 20.99
C GLU A 130 -17.87 -21.48 20.51
N MET A 131 -17.90 -21.95 19.25
CA MET A 131 -18.98 -22.76 18.72
C MET A 131 -19.06 -24.16 19.33
N GLY A 132 -18.06 -24.56 20.13
CA GLY A 132 -18.02 -25.83 20.84
C GLY A 132 -17.62 -27.02 19.97
N PHE A 133 -17.07 -26.79 18.76
CA PHE A 133 -16.64 -27.89 17.89
C PHE A 133 -15.27 -28.46 18.27
N ILE A 134 -14.41 -27.62 18.85
CA ILE A 134 -13.09 -28.03 19.33
C ILE A 134 -12.88 -27.58 20.78
N ARG A 135 -12.05 -28.32 21.50
CA ARG A 135 -11.62 -27.99 22.86
C ARG A 135 -10.11 -28.06 22.99
N LYS A 136 -9.57 -27.29 23.92
CA LYS A 136 -8.13 -27.31 24.25
C LYS A 136 -7.91 -28.10 25.53
N ASP A 137 -6.95 -29.01 25.55
CA ASP A 137 -6.56 -29.73 26.76
C ASP A 137 -5.54 -28.97 27.62
N ALA A 138 -5.16 -29.56 28.75
CA ALA A 138 -4.17 -29.00 29.67
C ALA A 138 -2.75 -28.93 29.05
N GLN A 139 -2.47 -29.76 28.05
CA GLN A 139 -1.22 -29.84 27.30
C GLN A 139 -1.22 -28.90 26.07
N ASN A 140 -2.17 -27.97 26.00
CA ASN A 140 -2.27 -26.96 24.95
C ASN A 140 -2.59 -27.52 23.55
N ARG A 141 -3.12 -28.74 23.46
CA ARG A 141 -3.53 -29.42 22.23
C ARG A 141 -5.02 -29.28 21.99
N TRP A 142 -5.41 -29.21 20.72
CA TRP A 142 -6.78 -29.10 20.29
C TRP A 142 -7.37 -30.46 19.95
N HIS A 143 -8.59 -30.70 20.39
CA HIS A 143 -9.33 -31.94 20.19
C HIS A 143 -10.68 -31.65 19.58
N ALA A 144 -11.12 -32.52 18.69
CA ALA A 144 -12.50 -32.52 18.22
C ALA A 144 -13.43 -32.88 19.39
N THR A 145 -14.57 -32.20 19.46
CA THR A 145 -15.67 -32.57 20.36
C THR A 145 -16.65 -33.50 19.64
N ASP A 146 -17.56 -34.12 20.38
CA ASP A 146 -18.59 -34.95 19.76
C ASP A 146 -19.54 -34.13 18.86
N LYS A 147 -19.75 -32.85 19.19
CA LYS A 147 -20.47 -31.89 18.33
C LYS A 147 -19.88 -31.77 16.93
N LEU A 148 -18.55 -31.91 16.77
CA LEU A 148 -17.91 -31.92 15.45
C LEU A 148 -18.22 -33.22 14.68
N LYS A 149 -18.31 -34.35 15.40
CA LYS A 149 -18.57 -35.67 14.81
C LYS A 149 -20.03 -35.83 14.37
N GLU A 150 -20.94 -35.10 15.00
CA GLU A 150 -22.36 -35.05 14.63
C GLU A 150 -22.64 -34.23 13.37
N LEU A 151 -21.68 -33.43 12.90
CA LEU A 151 -21.84 -32.69 11.65
C LEU A 151 -21.84 -33.67 10.46
N PRO A 152 -22.76 -33.52 9.49
CA PRO A 152 -22.79 -34.35 8.30
C PRO A 152 -21.50 -34.18 7.48
N SER A 153 -21.03 -35.29 6.91
CA SER A 153 -19.83 -35.36 6.06
C SER A 153 -19.98 -34.51 4.81
#